data_AF-A0A851GI05-F1
#
_entry.id   AF-A0A851GI05-F1
#
_cell.length_a   1.000
_cell.length_b   1.000
_cell.length_c   1.000
_cell.angle_alpha   90.00
_cell.angle_beta   90.00
_cell.angle_gamma   90.00
#
_symmetry.space_group_name_H-M   'P 1'
#
loop_
_entity.id
_entity.type
_entity.pdbx_description
1 polymer ?
#
loop_
_entity_poly.entity_id
_entity_poly.type
_entity_poly.pdbx_seq_one_letter_code
_entity_poly.pdbx_strand_id
1 'polypeptide(L)'
;MKLLKICLIVLSAGLLFLWLVTPTVLKSKKYSALATKVYYAKQLHLALFEFEQDHGMFPGDATAVGELAAFRGDHSNDYLGQLIAAGYYEDSGKCQFVSNSSSHLGIAPGSGKFEAGECGFSYIKNQKIDYDDGSTSRPLLLASMTGEGTKFDPKAYRGRSVVLRIDGSVKQLRIDPSGEAVLKNKSLFDSGEDTIWGERGFDSASLVHPMPCRPDWVQRARGWWKWFGLLAVFLAFALICWWQRRGKSEKKSTKSE
;
A
#
# COMPACT_ATOMS: atom_id res chain seq x y z
N MET A 1 -16.36 -18.15 45.18
CA MET A 1 -14.92 -17.87 44.93
C MET A 1 -14.33 -18.76 43.83
N LYS A 2 -14.70 -20.03 43.70
CA LYS A 2 -14.17 -20.94 42.66
C LYS A 2 -14.50 -20.49 41.21
N LEU A 3 -15.73 -20.07 40.94
CA LEU A 3 -16.16 -19.54 39.63
C LEU A 3 -15.38 -18.29 39.17
N LEU A 4 -15.09 -17.36 40.09
CA LEU A 4 -14.31 -16.15 39.78
C LEU A 4 -12.86 -16.48 39.37
N LYS A 5 -12.25 -17.48 40.04
CA LYS A 5 -10.89 -17.95 39.70
C LYS A 5 -10.85 -18.61 38.33
N ILE A 6 -11.88 -19.40 37.97
CA ILE A 6 -11.98 -20.05 36.66
C ILE A 6 -12.12 -19.00 35.55
N CYS A 7 -12.99 -17.99 35.71
CA CYS A 7 -13.11 -16.89 34.72
C CYS A 7 -11.80 -16.12 34.51
N LEU A 8 -11.07 -15.82 35.58
CA LEU A 8 -9.78 -15.11 35.48
C LEU A 8 -8.73 -15.94 34.74
N ILE A 9 -8.67 -17.24 35.01
CA ILE A 9 -7.74 -18.15 34.32
C ILE A 9 -8.06 -18.20 32.82
N VAL A 10 -9.33 -18.38 32.46
CA VAL A 10 -9.76 -18.45 31.05
C VAL A 10 -9.48 -17.14 30.31
N LEU A 11 -9.76 -15.99 30.93
CA LEU A 11 -9.45 -14.67 30.36
C LEU A 11 -7.94 -14.46 30.19
N SER A 12 -7.14 -14.84 31.19
CA SER A 12 -5.68 -14.72 31.12
C SER A 12 -5.07 -15.62 30.04
N ALA A 13 -5.56 -16.85 29.91
CA ALA A 13 -5.11 -17.79 28.89
C ALA A 13 -5.49 -17.30 27.48
N GLY A 14 -6.68 -16.74 27.29
CA GLY A 14 -7.12 -16.16 26.02
C GLY A 14 -6.27 -14.96 25.59
N LEU A 15 -5.93 -14.06 26.51
CA LEU A 15 -5.04 -12.92 26.26
C LEU A 15 -3.62 -13.37 25.86
N LEU A 16 -3.10 -14.41 26.53
CA LEU A 16 -1.76 -14.94 26.26
C LEU A 16 -1.71 -15.62 24.88
N PHE A 17 -2.79 -16.31 24.49
CA PHE A 17 -2.91 -16.91 23.16
C PHE A 17 -3.00 -15.85 22.05
N LEU A 18 -3.77 -14.78 22.26
CA LEU A 18 -3.84 -13.65 21.32
C LEU A 18 -2.47 -12.99 21.14
N TRP A 19 -1.70 -12.82 22.22
CA TRP A 19 -0.36 -12.24 22.15
C TRP A 19 0.59 -13.09 21.28
N LEU A 20 0.57 -14.42 21.44
CA LEU A 20 1.40 -15.34 20.64
C LEU A 20 1.02 -15.40 19.15
N VAL A 21 -0.27 -15.24 18.81
CA VAL A 21 -0.77 -15.35 17.43
C VAL A 21 -0.64 -14.02 16.65
N THR A 22 -0.63 -12.86 17.31
CA THR A 22 -0.53 -11.56 16.63
C THR A 22 0.67 -11.39 15.66
N PRO A 23 1.92 -11.79 15.99
CA PRO A 23 3.05 -11.55 15.07
C PRO A 23 2.96 -12.37 13.78
N THR A 24 2.35 -13.57 13.80
CA THR A 24 2.22 -14.41 12.60
C THR A 24 1.16 -13.87 11.66
N VAL A 25 0.04 -13.40 12.19
CA VAL A 25 -1.05 -12.78 11.40
C VAL A 25 -0.60 -11.46 10.76
N LEU A 26 0.19 -10.65 11.46
CA LEU A 26 0.72 -9.41 10.86
C LEU A 26 1.75 -9.70 9.76
N LYS A 27 2.59 -10.74 9.94
CA LYS A 27 3.54 -11.18 8.92
C LYS A 27 2.82 -11.70 7.67
N SER A 28 1.78 -12.51 7.82
CA SER A 28 1.02 -13.05 6.69
C SER A 28 0.32 -11.96 5.89
N LYS A 29 -0.25 -10.94 6.55
CA LYS A 29 -0.88 -9.78 5.88
C LYS A 29 0.09 -9.00 4.98
N LYS A 30 1.34 -8.79 5.43
CA LYS A 30 2.33 -8.07 4.62
C LYS A 30 2.75 -8.88 3.38
N TYR A 31 2.81 -10.20 3.50
CA TYR A 31 3.08 -11.08 2.35
C TYR A 31 1.91 -11.13 1.37
N SER A 32 0.68 -11.25 1.87
CA SER A 32 -0.49 -11.23 1.00
C SER A 32 -0.59 -9.89 0.25
N ALA A 33 -0.35 -8.77 0.94
CA ALA A 33 -0.34 -7.45 0.30
C ALA A 33 0.74 -7.34 -0.79
N LEU A 34 1.95 -7.89 -0.56
CA LEU A 34 3.01 -7.93 -1.56
C LEU A 34 2.62 -8.77 -2.78
N ALA A 35 2.08 -9.97 -2.56
CA ALA A 35 1.64 -10.86 -3.63
C ALA A 35 0.52 -10.23 -4.47
N THR A 36 -0.43 -9.57 -3.80
CA THR A 36 -1.51 -8.81 -4.44
C THR A 36 -0.95 -7.68 -5.32
N LYS A 37 0.07 -6.93 -4.86
CA LYS A 37 0.70 -5.91 -5.70
C LYS A 37 1.44 -6.48 -6.91
N VAL A 38 2.11 -7.61 -6.75
CA VAL A 38 2.76 -8.31 -7.88
C VAL A 38 1.72 -8.75 -8.91
N TYR A 39 0.58 -9.27 -8.47
CA TYR A 39 -0.53 -9.63 -9.36
C TYR A 39 -1.05 -8.42 -10.14
N TYR A 40 -1.35 -7.32 -9.46
CA TYR A 40 -1.84 -6.11 -10.13
C TYR A 40 -0.82 -5.46 -11.06
N ALA A 41 0.46 -5.45 -10.68
CA ALA A 41 1.52 -4.95 -11.56
C ALA A 41 1.56 -5.72 -12.88
N LYS A 42 1.36 -7.05 -12.85
CA LYS A 42 1.30 -7.88 -14.06
C LYS A 42 0.05 -7.62 -14.89
N GLN A 43 -1.11 -7.44 -14.27
CA GLN A 43 -2.34 -7.09 -14.99
C GLN A 43 -2.19 -5.75 -15.70
N LEU A 44 -1.64 -4.75 -15.01
CA LEU A 44 -1.39 -3.43 -15.58
C LEU A 44 -0.31 -3.47 -16.67
N HIS A 45 0.67 -4.36 -16.56
CA HIS A 45 1.68 -4.56 -17.61
C HIS A 45 1.06 -4.99 -18.94
N LEU A 46 0.08 -5.88 -18.92
CA LEU A 46 -0.59 -6.34 -20.15
C LEU A 46 -1.26 -5.16 -20.86
N ALA A 47 -2.01 -4.33 -20.14
CA ALA A 47 -2.62 -3.12 -20.69
C ALA A 47 -1.57 -2.09 -21.18
N LEU A 48 -0.48 -1.91 -20.44
CA LEU A 48 0.62 -1.02 -20.83
C LEU A 48 1.31 -1.50 -22.12
N PHE A 49 1.47 -2.81 -22.27
CA PHE A 49 2.08 -3.42 -23.45
C PHE A 49 1.19 -3.26 -24.68
N GLU A 50 -0.12 -3.53 -24.57
CA GLU A 50 -1.07 -3.30 -25.67
C GLU A 50 -1.12 -1.82 -26.09
N PHE A 51 -1.15 -0.90 -25.12
CA PHE A 51 -1.08 0.54 -25.41
C PHE A 51 0.20 0.92 -26.15
N GLU A 52 1.34 0.36 -25.76
CA GLU A 52 2.63 0.61 -26.41
C GLU A 52 2.66 0.10 -27.86
N GLN A 53 2.04 -1.05 -28.13
CA GLN A 53 1.94 -1.59 -29.48
C GLN A 53 1.16 -0.69 -30.43
N ASP A 54 0.10 -0.04 -29.93
CA ASP A 54 -0.75 0.82 -30.75
C ASP A 54 -0.24 2.27 -30.87
N HIS A 55 0.42 2.80 -29.83
CA HIS A 55 0.91 4.19 -29.79
C HIS A 55 2.42 4.33 -30.05
N GLY A 56 3.17 3.23 -30.08
CA GLY A 56 4.63 3.20 -30.28
C GLY A 56 5.45 3.64 -29.05
N MET A 57 4.80 3.92 -27.91
CA MET A 57 5.44 4.20 -26.63
C MET A 57 4.46 4.02 -25.48
N PHE A 58 4.97 3.85 -24.25
CA PHE A 58 4.13 3.77 -23.06
C PHE A 58 3.46 5.12 -22.76
N PRO A 59 2.35 5.14 -21.98
CA PRO A 59 1.65 6.37 -21.62
C PRO A 59 2.60 7.46 -21.13
N GLY A 60 2.50 8.65 -21.70
CA GLY A 60 3.39 9.78 -21.46
C GLY A 60 2.81 11.08 -21.95
N ASP A 61 3.64 12.12 -21.96
CA ASP A 61 3.20 13.44 -22.42
C ASP A 61 2.97 13.49 -23.93
N ALA A 62 3.70 12.66 -24.69
CA ALA A 62 3.59 12.57 -26.14
C ALA A 62 2.35 11.78 -26.61
N THR A 63 1.85 10.84 -25.81
CA THR A 63 0.64 10.05 -26.11
C THR A 63 -0.64 10.73 -25.63
N ALA A 64 -0.52 11.73 -24.76
CA ALA A 64 -1.63 12.56 -24.28
C ALA A 64 -2.09 13.59 -25.33
N VAL A 65 -2.59 13.11 -26.47
CA VAL A 65 -3.11 13.92 -27.59
C VAL A 65 -4.57 13.58 -27.87
N GLY A 66 -5.32 14.51 -28.50
CA GLY A 66 -6.73 14.30 -28.82
C GLY A 66 -7.59 14.06 -27.58
N GLU A 67 -8.32 12.94 -27.55
CA GLU A 67 -9.18 12.55 -26.42
C GLU A 67 -8.37 12.21 -25.15
N LEU A 68 -7.10 11.83 -25.30
CA LEU A 68 -6.20 11.54 -24.18
C LEU A 68 -5.53 12.80 -23.60
N ALA A 69 -5.71 13.97 -24.22
CA ALA A 69 -5.08 15.21 -23.77
C ALA A 69 -5.48 15.61 -22.33
N ALA A 70 -6.68 15.19 -21.88
CA ALA A 70 -7.15 15.42 -20.53
C ALA A 70 -6.35 14.66 -19.46
N PHE A 71 -5.52 13.69 -19.85
CA PHE A 71 -4.74 12.78 -18.98
C PHE A 71 -3.25 13.14 -18.92
N ARG A 72 -2.92 14.38 -19.32
CA ARG A 72 -1.60 14.96 -19.09
C ARG A 72 -1.57 15.59 -17.70
N GLY A 73 -0.58 15.22 -16.88
CA GLY A 73 -0.46 15.75 -15.53
C GLY A 73 0.82 15.32 -14.82
N ASP A 74 0.89 15.59 -13.53
CA ASP A 74 2.10 15.37 -12.71
C ASP A 74 2.02 14.07 -11.90
N HIS A 75 0.91 13.34 -11.98
CA HIS A 75 0.67 12.14 -11.18
C HIS A 75 0.61 10.88 -12.02
N SER A 76 0.97 9.75 -11.42
CA SER A 76 0.82 8.43 -12.05
C SER A 76 -0.63 8.13 -12.43
N ASN A 77 -1.60 8.70 -11.70
CA ASN A 77 -3.03 8.63 -11.97
C ASN A 77 -3.38 9.15 -13.37
N ASP A 78 -2.73 10.22 -13.81
CA ASP A 78 -3.04 10.86 -15.09
C ASP A 78 -2.61 9.94 -16.24
N TYR A 79 -1.36 9.48 -16.23
CA TYR A 79 -0.83 8.59 -17.26
C TYR A 79 -1.48 7.20 -17.28
N LEU A 80 -1.72 6.59 -16.12
CA LEU A 80 -2.43 5.32 -16.07
C LEU A 80 -3.91 5.49 -16.46
N GLY A 81 -4.48 6.67 -16.25
CA GLY A 81 -5.82 7.01 -16.73
C GLY A 81 -5.94 6.96 -18.26
N GLN A 82 -4.84 7.16 -19.00
CA GLN A 82 -4.83 6.99 -20.46
C GLN A 82 -5.19 5.56 -20.87
N LEU A 83 -4.80 4.54 -20.08
CA LEU A 83 -5.12 3.14 -20.36
C LEU A 83 -6.63 2.85 -20.21
N ILE A 84 -7.25 3.49 -19.22
CA ILE A 84 -8.70 3.38 -19.00
C ILE A 84 -9.44 4.13 -20.12
N ALA A 85 -9.01 5.35 -20.42
CA ALA A 85 -9.62 6.19 -21.44
C ALA A 85 -9.52 5.59 -22.85
N ALA A 86 -8.41 4.93 -23.16
CA ALA A 86 -8.21 4.25 -24.43
C ALA A 86 -8.83 2.83 -24.47
N GLY A 87 -9.39 2.34 -23.36
CA GLY A 87 -10.10 1.05 -23.32
C GLY A 87 -9.23 -0.19 -23.15
N TYR A 88 -7.92 -0.05 -22.89
CA TYR A 88 -7.03 -1.19 -22.60
C TYR A 88 -7.18 -1.75 -21.19
N TYR A 89 -7.82 -1.00 -20.30
CA TYR A 89 -8.03 -1.42 -18.92
C TYR A 89 -9.43 -1.06 -18.44
N GLU A 90 -10.26 -2.08 -18.27
CA GLU A 90 -11.58 -1.92 -17.65
C GLU A 90 -11.46 -2.03 -16.13
N ASP A 91 -11.96 -1.02 -15.42
CA ASP A 91 -12.01 -1.08 -13.96
C ASP A 91 -13.04 -2.13 -13.51
N SER A 92 -12.55 -3.25 -12.98
CA SER A 92 -13.39 -4.26 -12.36
C SER A 92 -13.84 -3.88 -10.93
N GLY A 93 -13.87 -2.59 -10.57
CA GLY A 93 -14.16 -2.10 -9.22
C GLY A 93 -13.14 -2.54 -8.15
N LYS A 94 -11.93 -2.93 -8.56
CA LYS A 94 -10.90 -3.52 -7.68
C LYS A 94 -9.50 -2.97 -7.94
N CYS A 95 -9.41 -1.73 -8.38
CA CYS A 95 -8.19 -0.93 -8.29
C CYS A 95 -7.86 -0.63 -6.82
N GLN A 96 -7.56 -1.67 -6.03
CA GLN A 96 -6.95 -1.54 -4.70
C GLN A 96 -5.46 -1.21 -4.87
N PHE A 97 -5.15 -0.15 -5.60
CA PHE A 97 -3.80 0.40 -5.58
C PHE A 97 -3.62 1.27 -4.33
N VAL A 98 -3.92 0.68 -3.19
CA VAL A 98 -3.78 1.33 -1.90
C VAL A 98 -2.30 1.46 -1.56
N SER A 99 -1.86 2.71 -1.44
CA SER A 99 -0.58 3.14 -0.85
C SER A 99 -0.68 3.06 0.68
N ASN A 100 -0.49 1.88 1.28
CA ASN A 100 -0.34 1.64 2.73
C ASN A 100 -1.38 2.26 3.71
N SER A 101 -2.40 2.99 3.28
CA SER A 101 -3.50 3.50 4.10
C SER A 101 -4.65 2.52 4.04
N SER A 102 -5.35 2.28 5.13
CA SER A 102 -6.50 1.37 5.21
C SER A 102 -7.77 1.83 4.45
N SER A 103 -7.63 2.47 3.29
CA SER A 103 -8.74 3.02 2.50
C SER A 103 -8.91 2.24 1.20
N HIS A 104 -9.83 1.27 1.23
CA HIS A 104 -10.50 0.81 0.01
C HIS A 104 -11.28 1.98 -0.56
N LEU A 105 -10.84 2.53 -1.69
CA LEU A 105 -11.66 3.37 -2.55
C LEU A 105 -11.49 2.79 -3.95
N GLY A 106 -12.59 2.28 -4.47
CA GLY A 106 -12.71 1.82 -5.84
C GLY A 106 -13.21 2.97 -6.69
N ILE A 107 -12.82 2.95 -7.96
CA ILE A 107 -13.10 4.00 -8.94
C ILE A 107 -14.62 4.17 -9.03
N ALA A 108 -15.08 5.41 -8.92
CA ALA A 108 -16.44 5.75 -9.28
C ALA A 108 -16.61 5.55 -10.81
N PRO A 109 -17.57 4.71 -11.26
CA PRO A 109 -17.78 4.48 -12.68
C PRO A 109 -18.19 5.79 -13.34
N GLY A 110 -17.38 6.31 -14.28
CA GLY A 110 -17.80 7.37 -15.21
C GLY A 110 -16.82 8.52 -15.46
N SER A 111 -15.70 8.66 -14.73
CA SER A 111 -14.76 9.79 -14.96
C SER A 111 -13.57 9.45 -15.88
N GLY A 112 -13.30 8.16 -16.10
CA GLY A 112 -12.11 7.69 -16.83
C GLY A 112 -10.78 7.96 -16.11
N LYS A 113 -10.78 8.63 -14.94
CA LYS A 113 -9.60 9.06 -14.18
C LYS A 113 -9.55 8.39 -12.81
N PHE A 114 -8.36 7.93 -12.42
CA PHE A 114 -8.10 7.48 -11.05
C PHE A 114 -8.25 8.63 -10.06
N GLU A 115 -9.07 8.46 -9.03
CA GLU A 115 -9.18 9.42 -7.93
C GLU A 115 -7.95 9.40 -7.02
N ALA A 116 -7.85 10.44 -6.19
CA ALA A 116 -6.80 10.58 -5.18
C ALA A 116 -6.75 9.36 -4.24
N GLY A 117 -5.60 8.68 -4.17
CA GLY A 117 -5.41 7.49 -3.33
C GLY A 117 -5.83 6.16 -3.96
N GLU A 118 -6.35 6.16 -5.19
CA GLU A 118 -6.72 4.93 -5.90
C GLU A 118 -5.55 4.31 -6.63
N CYS A 119 -4.54 5.10 -7.00
CA CYS A 119 -3.26 4.65 -7.55
C CYS A 119 -2.23 4.48 -6.42
N GLY A 120 -1.45 3.40 -6.48
CA GLY A 120 -0.47 3.01 -5.47
C GLY A 120 0.84 2.57 -6.10
N PHE A 121 1.00 2.90 -7.37
CA PHE A 121 2.21 2.74 -8.14
C PHE A 121 2.70 4.14 -8.50
N SER A 122 3.99 4.39 -8.27
CA SER A 122 4.70 5.43 -9.02
C SER A 122 5.03 4.87 -10.40
N TYR A 123 5.12 5.75 -11.38
CA TYR A 123 5.26 5.40 -12.79
C TYR A 123 6.42 6.20 -13.39
N ILE A 124 7.14 5.58 -14.32
CA ILE A 124 8.25 6.23 -15.03
C ILE A 124 7.81 6.46 -16.47
N LYS A 125 7.49 7.73 -16.79
CA LYS A 125 6.96 8.15 -18.08
C LYS A 125 8.04 8.27 -19.15
N ASN A 126 7.61 8.49 -20.39
CA ASN A 126 8.47 8.75 -21.56
C ASN A 126 9.43 7.58 -21.86
N GLN A 127 8.95 6.35 -21.67
CA GLN A 127 9.66 5.14 -22.05
C GLN A 127 8.97 4.48 -23.26
N LYS A 128 9.74 3.74 -24.04
CA LYS A 128 9.29 2.91 -25.16
C LYS A 128 10.03 1.58 -25.11
N ILE A 129 9.55 0.58 -25.82
CA ILE A 129 10.32 -0.66 -25.99
C ILE A 129 11.40 -0.40 -27.04
N ASP A 130 12.65 -0.57 -26.64
CA ASP A 130 13.78 -0.50 -27.55
C ASP A 130 14.69 -1.71 -27.29
N TYR A 131 14.77 -2.60 -28.28
CA TYR A 131 15.51 -3.86 -28.15
C TYR A 131 17.03 -3.65 -28.31
N ASP A 132 17.45 -2.55 -28.93
CA ASP A 132 18.85 -2.30 -29.28
C ASP A 132 19.62 -1.61 -28.14
N ASP A 133 18.93 -0.88 -27.25
CA ASP A 133 19.54 -0.11 -26.16
C ASP A 133 19.48 -0.79 -24.77
N GLY A 134 18.93 -2.01 -24.70
CA GLY A 134 18.77 -2.76 -23.45
C GLY A 134 17.73 -2.17 -22.49
N SER A 135 16.88 -1.24 -22.94
CA SER A 135 15.85 -0.58 -22.11
C SER A 135 14.79 -1.54 -21.57
N THR A 136 14.65 -2.74 -22.13
CA THR A 136 13.67 -3.76 -21.69
C THR A 136 13.78 -4.11 -20.19
N SER A 137 14.97 -3.96 -19.60
CA SER A 137 15.18 -4.18 -18.17
C SER A 137 14.78 -2.99 -17.30
N ARG A 138 14.53 -1.80 -17.85
CA ARG A 138 14.23 -0.58 -17.08
C ARG A 138 12.91 -0.71 -16.32
N PRO A 139 12.82 -0.12 -15.12
CA PRO A 139 11.58 -0.12 -14.35
C PRO A 139 10.52 0.76 -15.02
N LEU A 140 9.26 0.34 -14.91
CA LEU A 140 8.09 1.03 -15.45
C LEU A 140 7.10 1.41 -14.33
N LEU A 141 6.77 0.46 -13.44
CA LEU A 141 5.94 0.71 -12.25
C LEU A 141 6.69 0.37 -10.96
N LEU A 142 6.49 1.22 -9.95
CA LEU A 142 7.15 1.14 -8.66
C LEU A 142 6.10 1.20 -7.54
N ALA A 143 5.94 0.12 -6.79
CA ALA A 143 5.14 0.15 -5.56
C ALA A 143 6.00 0.52 -4.36
N SER A 144 5.35 0.98 -3.28
CA SER A 144 5.99 1.30 -2.00
C SER A 144 6.87 2.55 -2.00
N MET A 145 6.67 3.48 -2.94
CA MET A 145 7.33 4.77 -2.90
C MET A 145 6.73 5.67 -1.81
N THR A 146 7.53 6.59 -1.26
CA THR A 146 7.06 7.56 -0.26
C THR A 146 6.15 8.64 -0.85
N GLY A 147 6.14 8.79 -2.18
CA GLY A 147 5.48 9.87 -2.89
C GLY A 147 6.35 11.11 -3.09
N GLU A 148 7.62 11.05 -2.67
CA GLU A 148 8.59 12.13 -2.79
C GLU A 148 9.93 11.58 -3.27
N GLY A 149 10.40 12.06 -4.43
CA GLY A 149 11.69 11.71 -5.00
C GLY A 149 11.85 10.21 -5.26
N THR A 150 13.06 9.69 -5.05
CA THR A 150 13.43 8.31 -5.41
C THR A 150 13.33 7.31 -4.25
N LYS A 151 12.69 7.70 -3.14
CA LYS A 151 12.69 6.90 -1.91
C LYS A 151 11.47 5.98 -1.78
N PHE A 152 11.70 4.84 -1.15
CA PHE A 152 10.73 3.81 -0.82
C PHE A 152 10.48 3.77 0.69
N ASP A 153 9.26 3.42 1.10
CA ASP A 153 8.91 3.18 2.51
C ASP A 153 9.52 1.86 3.02
N PRO A 154 10.50 1.88 3.94
CA PRO A 154 11.14 0.67 4.45
C PRO A 154 10.19 -0.22 5.27
N LYS A 155 9.04 0.28 5.71
CA LYS A 155 8.06 -0.46 6.54
C LYS A 155 7.07 -1.25 5.69
N ALA A 156 6.90 -0.86 4.44
CA ALA A 156 6.04 -1.51 3.46
C ALA A 156 6.58 -2.90 3.10
N TYR A 157 5.67 -3.85 2.86
CA TYR A 157 5.97 -5.21 2.39
C TYR A 157 7.16 -5.92 3.05
N ARG A 158 7.45 -5.58 4.32
CA ARG A 158 8.61 -6.07 5.09
C ARG A 158 9.97 -5.59 4.54
N GLY A 159 10.07 -4.31 4.17
CA GLY A 159 11.28 -3.73 3.61
C GLY A 159 11.54 -4.22 2.20
N ARG A 160 10.47 -4.37 1.40
CA ARG A 160 10.56 -4.75 0.00
C ARG A 160 9.74 -3.81 -0.85
N SER A 161 10.24 -3.51 -2.05
CA SER A 161 9.48 -2.82 -3.09
C SER A 161 9.07 -3.80 -4.18
N VAL A 162 8.04 -3.43 -4.95
CA VAL A 162 7.65 -4.15 -6.16
C VAL A 162 8.03 -3.27 -7.34
N VAL A 163 8.84 -3.81 -8.23
CA VAL A 163 9.32 -3.13 -9.43
C VAL A 163 8.90 -3.94 -10.63
N LEU A 164 7.97 -3.41 -11.42
CA LEU A 164 7.67 -3.93 -12.75
C LEU A 164 8.66 -3.33 -13.74
N ARG A 165 9.16 -4.14 -14.66
CA ARG A 165 10.03 -3.72 -15.76
C ARG A 165 9.30 -3.70 -17.09
N ILE A 166 9.91 -3.07 -18.09
CA ILE A 166 9.39 -3.01 -19.47
C ILE A 166 9.19 -4.41 -20.06
N ASP A 167 10.05 -5.38 -19.74
CA ASP A 167 9.92 -6.79 -20.15
C ASP A 167 8.77 -7.57 -19.47
N GLY A 168 7.98 -6.91 -18.61
CA GLY A 168 6.89 -7.52 -17.85
C GLY A 168 7.33 -8.34 -16.63
N SER A 169 8.64 -8.45 -16.40
CA SER A 169 9.15 -9.11 -15.22
C SER A 169 8.94 -8.23 -13.98
N VAL A 170 8.50 -8.86 -12.89
CA VAL A 170 8.32 -8.19 -11.60
C VAL A 170 9.42 -8.61 -10.65
N LYS A 171 10.20 -7.65 -10.17
CA LYS A 171 11.24 -7.85 -9.16
C LYS A 171 10.77 -7.34 -7.81
N GLN A 172 11.07 -8.12 -6.76
CA GLN A 172 10.90 -7.68 -5.38
C GLN A 172 12.27 -7.25 -4.87
N LEU A 173 12.53 -5.95 -4.81
CA LEU A 173 13.81 -5.44 -4.35
C LEU A 173 13.79 -5.23 -2.84
N ARG A 174 14.94 -5.41 -2.20
CA ARG A 174 15.10 -5.08 -0.79
C ARG A 174 15.21 -3.57 -0.64
N ILE A 175 14.48 -3.01 0.31
CA ILE A 175 14.62 -1.61 0.71
C ILE A 175 15.61 -1.56 1.87
N ASP A 176 16.60 -0.69 1.78
CA ASP A 176 17.54 -0.43 2.85
C ASP A 176 16.93 0.48 3.95
N PRO A 177 17.61 0.73 5.07
CA PRO A 177 17.11 1.67 6.08
C PRO A 177 17.02 3.13 5.61
N SER A 178 17.74 3.50 4.53
CA SER A 178 17.74 4.85 3.96
C SER A 178 16.60 5.09 2.96
N GLY A 179 15.79 4.07 2.68
CA GLY A 179 14.66 4.13 1.74
C GLY A 179 15.04 3.83 0.29
N GLU A 180 16.18 3.20 0.04
CA GLU A 180 16.66 2.87 -1.30
C GLU A 180 16.37 1.42 -1.65
N ALA A 181 15.83 1.19 -2.84
CA ALA A 181 15.65 -0.16 -3.38
C ALA A 181 16.98 -0.65 -3.96
N VAL A 182 17.53 -1.72 -3.38
CA VAL A 182 18.84 -2.25 -3.75
C VAL A 182 18.72 -3.24 -4.92
N LEU A 183 19.49 -3.00 -5.98
CA LEU A 183 19.66 -3.86 -7.14
C LEU A 183 21.15 -4.07 -7.40
N LYS A 184 21.63 -5.32 -7.35
CA LYS A 184 23.05 -5.67 -7.58
C LYS A 184 24.05 -4.82 -6.75
N ASN A 185 23.75 -4.62 -5.46
CA ASN A 185 24.55 -3.80 -4.52
C ASN A 185 24.60 -2.29 -4.82
N LYS A 186 23.79 -1.80 -5.78
CA LYS A 186 23.59 -0.36 -6.05
C LYS A 186 22.13 0.02 -5.82
N SER A 187 21.85 1.30 -5.71
CA SER A 187 20.49 1.81 -5.68
C SER A 187 19.81 1.62 -7.03
N LEU A 188 18.49 1.46 -7.03
CA LEU A 188 17.69 1.31 -8.27
C LEU A 188 17.87 2.51 -9.21
N PHE A 189 18.13 3.69 -8.67
CA PHE A 189 18.21 4.95 -9.41
C PHE A 189 19.64 5.46 -9.61
N ASP A 190 20.66 4.67 -9.25
CA ASP A 190 22.06 5.04 -9.46
C ASP A 190 22.43 5.06 -10.95
N SER A 191 23.38 5.93 -11.31
CA SER A 191 24.00 6.00 -12.63
C SER A 191 25.37 5.31 -12.67
N GLY A 192 25.86 5.03 -13.88
CA GLY A 192 27.19 4.49 -14.14
C GLY A 192 27.19 3.06 -14.66
N GLU A 193 28.39 2.51 -14.82
CA GLU A 193 28.61 1.11 -15.21
C GLU A 193 27.87 0.13 -14.28
N ASP A 194 27.32 -0.95 -14.84
CA ASP A 194 26.49 -1.95 -14.15
C ASP A 194 25.17 -1.46 -13.52
N THR A 195 24.76 -0.19 -13.71
CA THR A 195 23.42 0.25 -13.32
C THR A 195 22.40 0.01 -14.44
N ILE A 196 21.12 0.05 -14.07
CA ILE A 196 20.04 -0.17 -15.04
C ILE A 196 19.80 1.04 -15.96
N TRP A 197 20.38 2.19 -15.61
CA TRP A 197 20.28 3.44 -16.34
C TRP A 197 21.56 3.77 -17.12
N GLY A 198 22.65 3.04 -16.87
CA GLY A 198 23.96 3.28 -17.48
C GLY A 198 24.54 4.64 -17.11
N GLU A 199 25.51 5.09 -17.92
CA GLU A 199 26.21 6.37 -17.72
C GLU A 199 25.30 7.59 -17.84
N ARG A 200 24.25 7.52 -18.67
CA ARG A 200 23.27 8.62 -18.81
C ARG A 200 22.52 8.86 -17.49
N GLY A 201 22.36 7.83 -16.67
CA GLY A 201 21.68 7.91 -15.38
C GLY A 201 20.17 8.04 -15.49
N PHE A 202 19.53 8.05 -14.32
CA PHE A 202 18.08 8.18 -14.20
C PHE A 202 17.64 9.64 -14.34
N ASP A 203 16.67 9.90 -15.21
CA ASP A 203 16.00 11.20 -15.28
C ASP A 203 14.89 11.29 -14.23
N SER A 204 15.11 12.03 -13.14
CA SER A 204 14.10 12.20 -12.09
C SER A 204 12.82 12.88 -12.57
N ALA A 205 12.84 13.66 -13.66
CA ALA A 205 11.64 14.28 -14.22
C ALA A 205 10.69 13.27 -14.89
N SER A 206 11.21 12.07 -15.21
CA SER A 206 10.40 10.96 -15.71
C SER A 206 9.64 10.24 -14.59
N LEU A 207 10.01 10.44 -13.31
CA LEU A 207 9.32 9.84 -12.18
C LEU A 207 8.08 10.64 -11.81
N VAL A 208 6.93 9.99 -11.84
CA VAL A 208 5.69 10.56 -11.32
C VAL A 208 5.12 9.69 -10.22
N HIS A 209 4.55 10.33 -9.21
CA HIS A 209 4.01 9.66 -8.03
C HIS A 209 2.48 9.60 -8.06
N PRO A 210 1.86 8.62 -7.38
CA PRO A 210 0.42 8.57 -7.26
C PRO A 210 -0.11 9.82 -6.57
N MET A 211 -1.30 10.27 -6.98
CA MET A 211 -1.96 11.40 -6.34
C MET A 211 -2.25 11.04 -4.87
N PRO A 212 -1.79 11.86 -3.90
CA PRO A 212 -1.98 11.55 -2.49
C PRO A 212 -3.47 11.53 -2.16
N CYS A 213 -3.89 10.53 -1.38
CA CYS A 213 -5.25 10.49 -0.83
C CYS A 213 -5.51 11.80 -0.05
N ARG A 214 -6.70 12.39 -0.21
CA ARG A 214 -7.09 13.60 0.56
C ARG A 214 -6.83 13.40 2.07
N PRO A 215 -6.40 14.46 2.79
CA PRO A 215 -5.87 14.35 4.15
C PRO A 215 -6.82 13.69 5.16
N ASP A 216 -6.22 12.87 6.03
CA ASP A 216 -6.80 11.70 6.72
C ASP A 216 -7.59 11.95 8.02
N TRP A 217 -8.06 13.17 8.34
CA TRP A 217 -8.67 13.41 9.67
C TRP A 217 -9.84 12.45 9.98
N VAL A 218 -10.51 11.92 8.95
CA VAL A 218 -11.55 10.88 9.04
C VAL A 218 -11.00 9.47 9.36
N GLN A 219 -9.79 9.11 8.90
CA GLN A 219 -9.17 7.81 9.17
C GLN A 219 -8.56 7.76 10.58
N ARG A 220 -7.91 8.86 11.03
CA ARG A 220 -7.39 8.99 12.41
C ARG A 220 -8.50 8.90 13.47
N ALA A 221 -9.67 9.47 13.19
CA ALA A 221 -10.84 9.38 14.09
C ALA A 221 -11.35 7.93 14.29
N ARG A 222 -11.28 7.07 13.27
CA ARG A 222 -11.66 5.64 13.39
C ARG A 222 -10.67 4.83 14.23
N GLY A 223 -9.38 5.20 14.22
CA GLY A 223 -8.36 4.60 15.08
C GLY A 223 -8.60 4.95 16.55
N TRP A 224 -8.94 6.20 16.84
CA TRP A 224 -9.29 6.67 18.19
C TRP A 224 -10.52 5.96 18.76
N TRP A 225 -11.57 5.73 17.96
CA TRP A 225 -12.75 4.98 18.39
C TRP A 225 -12.46 3.55 18.84
N LYS A 226 -11.47 2.87 18.23
CA LYS A 226 -11.05 1.53 18.67
C LYS A 226 -10.37 1.53 20.03
N TRP A 227 -9.58 2.56 20.33
CA TRP A 227 -8.95 2.74 21.65
C TRP A 227 -9.97 3.17 22.71
N PHE A 228 -10.89 4.07 22.38
CA PHE A 228 -12.00 4.44 23.28
C PHE A 228 -12.92 3.26 23.57
N GLY A 229 -13.23 2.42 22.58
CA GLY A 229 -14.01 1.19 22.78
C GLY A 229 -13.31 0.21 23.73
N LEU A 230 -12.00 0.02 23.60
CA LEU A 230 -11.24 -0.81 24.53
C LEU A 230 -11.23 -0.23 25.95
N LEU A 231 -11.03 1.09 26.08
CA LEU A 231 -11.02 1.79 27.37
C LEU A 231 -12.38 1.70 28.08
N ALA A 232 -13.48 1.82 27.33
CA ALA A 232 -14.83 1.69 27.85
C ALA A 232 -15.13 0.29 28.40
N VAL A 233 -14.64 -0.76 27.72
CA VAL A 233 -14.76 -2.14 28.22
C VAL A 233 -13.95 -2.34 29.50
N PHE A 234 -12.73 -1.80 29.58
CA PHE A 234 -11.91 -1.86 30.79
C PHE A 234 -12.55 -1.11 31.97
N LEU A 235 -13.11 0.08 31.74
CA LEU A 235 -13.81 0.87 32.77
C LEU A 235 -15.08 0.18 33.25
N ALA A 236 -15.87 -0.41 32.35
CA ALA A 236 -17.07 -1.16 32.71
C ALA A 236 -16.72 -2.38 33.57
N PHE A 237 -15.65 -3.11 33.24
CA PHE A 237 -15.19 -4.25 34.03
C PHE A 237 -14.70 -3.83 35.43
N ALA A 238 -13.96 -2.73 35.52
CA ALA A 238 -13.50 -2.18 36.79
C ALA A 238 -14.67 -1.77 37.69
N LEU A 239 -15.71 -1.13 37.13
CA LEU A 239 -16.94 -0.75 37.84
C LEU A 239 -17.72 -1.97 38.34
N ILE A 240 -17.86 -3.02 37.53
CA ILE A 240 -18.53 -4.27 37.93
C ILE A 240 -17.78 -4.95 39.08
N CYS A 241 -16.44 -5.04 38.98
CA CYS A 241 -15.61 -5.61 40.04
C CYS A 241 -15.68 -4.79 41.34
N TRP A 242 -15.70 -3.46 41.24
CA TRP A 242 -15.84 -2.56 42.39
C TRP A 242 -17.22 -2.73 43.07
N TRP A 243 -18.29 -2.79 42.28
CA TRP A 243 -19.66 -2.98 42.78
C TRP A 243 -19.84 -4.32 43.51
N GLN A 244 -19.30 -5.42 42.94
CA GLN A 244 -19.31 -6.73 43.59
C GLN A 244 -18.52 -6.76 44.91
N ARG A 245 -17.50 -5.91 45.06
CA ARG A 245 -16.70 -5.80 46.30
C ARG A 245 -17.45 -5.05 47.39
N ARG A 246 -18.20 -4.00 47.04
CA ARG A 246 -19.02 -3.22 47.99
C ARG A 246 -20.16 -4.03 48.59
N GLY A 247 -20.93 -4.77 47.78
CA GLY A 247 -22.08 -5.55 48.24
C GLY A 247 -21.76 -6.72 49.18
N LYS A 248 -20.48 -7.11 49.29
CA LYS A 248 -20.01 -8.10 50.27
C LYS A 248 -19.62 -7.50 51.63
N SER A 249 -19.37 -6.20 51.71
CA SER A 249 -19.00 -5.55 52.97
C SER A 249 -20.23 -5.30 53.85
N GLU A 250 -21.38 -4.97 53.27
CA GLU A 250 -22.62 -4.71 54.02
C GLU A 250 -23.21 -5.97 54.67
N LYS A 251 -23.09 -7.14 54.03
CA LYS A 251 -23.62 -8.41 54.59
C LYS A 251 -22.82 -8.97 55.78
N LYS A 252 -21.66 -8.40 56.12
CA LYS A 252 -20.89 -8.79 57.31
C LYS A 252 -21.23 -7.95 58.55
N SER A 253 -21.88 -6.81 58.38
CA SER A 253 -22.23 -5.89 59.47
C SER A 253 -23.57 -6.21 60.15
N THR A 254 -24.43 -7.02 59.52
CA THR A 254 -25.79 -7.33 60.01
C THR A 254 -25.91 -8.73 60.62
N LYS A 255 -24.78 -9.38 60.94
CA LYS A 255 -24.75 -10.74 61.53
C LYS A 255 -24.13 -10.79 62.93
N SER A 256 -24.01 -9.63 63.57
CA SER A 256 -23.52 -9.46 64.93
C SER A 256 -24.54 -8.69 65.75
N GLU A 257 -25.72 -9.27 65.92
CA GLU A 257 -26.72 -8.96 66.95
C GLU A 257 -27.46 -10.26 67.28
#